data_AF-A0A7C8YGX5-F1
#
_entry.id   AF-A0A7C8YGX5-F1
#
_cell.length_a   1.000
_cell.length_b   1.000
_cell.length_c   1.000
_cell.angle_alpha   90.00
_cell.angle_beta   90.00
_cell.angle_gamma   90.00
#
_symmetry.space_group_name_H-M   'P 1'
#
loop_
_entity.id
_entity.type
_entity.pdbx_description
1 polymer ?
#
loop_
_entity_poly.entity_id
_entity_poly.type
_entity_poly.pdbx_seq_one_letter_code
_entity_poly.pdbx_strand_id
1 'polypeptide(L)'
;GQVISTVEVNFSTSKADILELVSLITENKMDRSSIVEEMVEEDNGKFDYIVYGANLTFVDMEDADIYGFKVEGQYPILASYAIGGVGEEGAILVLPGPKD
;
A
#
# COMPACT_ATOMS: atom_id res chain seq x y z
N GLY A 1 12.78 1.10 3.42
CA GLY A 1 12.22 -0.14 2.85
C GLY A 1 10.74 0.06 2.68
N GLN A 2 10.10 -0.79 1.88
CA GLN A 2 8.65 -0.82 1.84
C GLN A 2 8.13 -1.39 3.15
N VAL A 3 7.07 -0.78 3.71
CA VAL A 3 6.46 -1.26 4.95
C VAL A 3 5.21 -2.04 4.60
N ILE A 4 5.12 -3.26 5.13
CA ILE A 4 3.91 -4.07 5.03
C ILE A 4 3.43 -4.37 6.44
N SER A 5 2.17 -4.08 6.70
CA SER A 5 1.56 -4.38 7.99
C SER A 5 0.20 -5.04 7.80
N THR A 6 -0.22 -5.82 8.78
CA THR A 6 -1.54 -6.45 8.79
C THR A 6 -2.22 -6.24 10.13
N VAL A 7 -3.55 -6.13 10.09
CA VAL A 7 -4.41 -6.18 11.27
C VAL A 7 -5.35 -7.36 11.11
N GLU A 8 -5.44 -8.21 12.12
CA GLU A 8 -6.37 -9.33 12.15
C GLU A 8 -7.55 -9.00 13.06
N VAL A 9 -8.76 -9.15 12.55
CA VAL A 9 -10.01 -8.85 13.26
C VAL A 9 -10.93 -10.07 13.23
N ASN A 10 -11.76 -10.20 14.26
CA ASN A 10 -12.76 -11.28 14.39
C ASN A 10 -14.17 -10.86 13.93
N PHE A 11 -14.29 -9.71 13.26
CA PHE A 11 -15.54 -9.16 12.75
C PHE A 11 -15.37 -8.76 11.27
N SER A 12 -16.48 -8.42 10.61
CA SER A 12 -16.45 -7.96 9.22
C SER A 12 -16.06 -6.49 9.13
N THR A 13 -14.93 -6.18 8.50
CA THR A 13 -14.45 -4.81 8.26
C THR A 13 -15.46 -3.95 7.49
N SER A 14 -16.27 -4.55 6.62
CA SER A 14 -17.33 -3.86 5.87
C SER A 14 -18.46 -3.28 6.73
N LYS A 15 -18.60 -3.73 7.98
CA LYS A 15 -19.64 -3.31 8.92
C LYS A 15 -19.09 -2.50 10.09
N ALA A 16 -17.78 -2.30 10.14
CA ALA A 16 -17.11 -1.60 11.22
C ALA A 16 -17.30 -0.09 11.11
N ASP A 17 -17.25 0.60 12.24
CA ASP A 17 -17.21 2.06 12.24
C ASP A 17 -15.85 2.56 11.72
N ILE A 18 -15.84 3.71 11.05
CA ILE A 18 -14.61 4.28 10.49
C ILE A 18 -13.58 4.58 11.60
N LEU A 19 -14.01 5.08 12.76
CA LEU A 19 -13.10 5.39 13.86
C LEU A 19 -12.50 4.12 14.48
N GLU A 20 -13.29 3.04 14.53
CA GLU A 20 -12.82 1.72 14.96
C GLU A 20 -11.74 1.19 14.01
N LEU A 21 -11.97 1.28 12.68
CA LEU A 21 -10.99 0.89 11.67
C LEU A 21 -9.71 1.72 11.77
N VAL A 22 -9.83 3.04 11.96
CA VAL A 22 -8.67 3.93 12.13
C VAL A 22 -7.85 3.52 13.34
N SER A 23 -8.49 3.37 14.51
CA SER A 23 -7.81 2.95 15.75
C SER A 23 -7.08 1.62 15.56
N LEU A 24 -7.72 0.64 14.92
CA LEU A 24 -7.12 -0.65 14.63
C LEU A 24 -5.88 -0.55 13.74
N ILE A 25 -5.95 0.23 12.65
CA ILE A 25 -4.82 0.42 11.74
C ILE A 25 -3.66 1.15 12.43
N THR A 26 -3.96 2.13 13.31
CA THR A 26 -2.91 2.91 13.97
C THR A 26 -2.25 2.18 15.14
N GLU A 27 -3.02 1.41 15.90
CA GLU A 27 -2.58 0.84 17.18
C GLU A 27 -2.24 -0.65 17.12
N ASN A 28 -2.91 -1.41 16.25
CA ASN A 28 -2.85 -2.88 16.24
C ASN A 28 -2.14 -3.44 15.01
N LYS A 29 -1.40 -2.61 14.28
CA LYS A 29 -0.62 -3.06 13.12
C LYS A 29 0.49 -4.02 13.55
N MET A 30 0.50 -5.20 12.97
CA MET A 30 1.62 -6.12 13.06
C MET A 30 2.51 -5.92 11.84
N ASP A 31 3.76 -5.55 12.08
CA ASP A 31 4.77 -5.41 11.03
C ASP A 31 5.11 -6.78 10.44
N ARG A 32 4.96 -6.91 9.11
CA ARG A 32 5.33 -8.10 8.33
C ARG A 32 6.43 -7.80 7.32
N SER A 33 7.08 -6.63 7.42
CA SER A 33 8.12 -6.21 6.46
C SER A 33 9.32 -7.17 6.47
N SER A 34 9.74 -7.65 7.64
CA SER A 34 10.87 -8.59 7.78
C SER A 34 10.66 -9.92 7.06
N ILE A 35 9.43 -10.46 7.07
CA ILE A 35 9.08 -11.70 6.37
C ILE A 35 9.25 -11.50 4.86
N VAL A 36 8.87 -10.31 4.35
CA VAL A 36 9.02 -10.00 2.93
C VAL A 36 10.46 -9.75 2.56
N GLU A 37 11.23 -9.06 3.41
CA GLU A 37 12.67 -8.88 3.19
C GLU A 37 13.39 -10.23 3.09
N GLU A 38 13.11 -11.19 3.99
CA GLU A 38 13.68 -12.54 3.95
C GLU A 38 13.34 -13.28 2.65
N MET A 39 12.08 -13.26 2.23
CA MET A 39 11.64 -13.89 0.97
C MET A 39 12.29 -13.25 -0.28
N VAL A 40 12.51 -11.93 -0.26
CA VAL A 40 13.14 -11.20 -1.37
C VAL A 40 14.64 -11.50 -1.44
N GLU A 41 15.31 -11.61 -0.29
CA GLU A 41 16.73 -11.99 -0.22
C GLU A 41 16.96 -13.42 -0.72
N GLU A 42 16.10 -14.38 -0.34
CA GLU A 42 16.18 -15.77 -0.81
C GLU A 42 16.07 -15.90 -2.34
N ASP A 43 15.39 -14.96 -3.01
CA ASP A 43 15.22 -14.95 -4.46
C ASP A 43 16.13 -13.93 -5.20
N ASN A 44 17.15 -13.39 -4.56
CA ASN A 44 18.04 -12.37 -5.15
C ASN A 44 17.30 -11.13 -5.69
N GLY A 45 16.21 -10.70 -5.05
CA GLY A 45 15.52 -9.45 -5.39
C GLY A 45 14.65 -9.51 -6.65
N LYS A 46 14.23 -10.69 -7.10
CA LYS A 46 13.53 -10.87 -8.38
C LYS A 46 12.00 -10.79 -8.32
N PHE A 47 11.39 -11.00 -7.16
CA PHE A 47 9.93 -11.05 -7.05
C PHE A 47 9.29 -9.71 -6.68
N ASP A 48 8.31 -9.32 -7.49
CA ASP A 48 7.17 -8.53 -7.03
C ASP A 48 6.31 -9.43 -6.13
N TYR A 49 5.98 -8.98 -4.91
CA TYR A 49 5.19 -9.79 -3.99
C TYR A 49 3.69 -9.53 -4.16
N ILE A 50 2.89 -10.55 -3.87
CA ILE A 50 1.43 -10.50 -3.98
C ILE A 50 0.82 -10.77 -2.60
N VAL A 51 0.00 -9.84 -2.14
CA VAL A 51 -0.73 -9.97 -0.86
C VAL A 51 -2.10 -10.62 -1.14
N TYR A 52 -2.36 -11.76 -0.50
CA TYR A 52 -3.62 -12.50 -0.64
C TYR A 52 -4.40 -12.51 0.68
N GLY A 53 -5.73 -12.65 0.59
CA GLY A 53 -6.61 -12.89 1.74
C GLY A 53 -6.90 -11.66 2.62
N ALA A 54 -6.62 -10.47 2.12
CA ALA A 54 -6.98 -9.22 2.80
C ALA A 54 -8.40 -8.78 2.42
N ASN A 55 -9.25 -8.53 3.42
CA ASN A 55 -10.62 -8.04 3.21
C ASN A 55 -10.69 -6.52 2.96
N LEU A 56 -9.61 -5.79 3.26
CA LEU A 56 -9.49 -4.35 3.08
C LEU A 56 -8.00 -4.04 2.91
N THR A 57 -7.64 -3.48 1.75
CA THR A 57 -6.24 -3.21 1.39
C THR A 57 -6.04 -1.72 1.15
N PHE A 58 -5.05 -1.14 1.83
CA PHE A 58 -4.58 0.22 1.60
C PHE A 58 -3.16 0.19 1.03
N VAL A 59 -2.94 0.95 -0.04
CA VAL A 59 -1.63 1.18 -0.63
C VAL A 59 -1.34 2.66 -0.54
N ASP A 60 -0.47 3.02 0.41
CA ASP A 60 0.01 4.38 0.59
C ASP A 60 1.20 4.64 -0.33
N MET A 61 1.05 5.62 -1.23
CA MET A 61 2.09 6.07 -2.15
C MET A 61 2.40 7.57 -1.97
N GLU A 62 1.96 8.21 -0.87
CA GLU A 62 2.14 9.65 -0.66
C GLU A 62 3.62 10.06 -0.68
N ASP A 63 4.50 9.20 -0.18
CA ASP A 63 5.95 9.41 -0.17
C ASP A 63 6.64 9.13 -1.52
N ALA A 64 5.90 8.67 -2.55
CA ALA A 64 6.47 8.45 -3.87
C ALA A 64 6.72 9.79 -4.59
N ASP A 65 7.98 10.08 -4.92
CA ASP A 65 8.38 11.35 -5.58
C ASP A 65 8.07 11.39 -7.09
N ILE A 66 6.82 11.06 -7.45
CA ILE A 66 6.35 11.04 -8.84
C ILE A 66 6.40 12.44 -9.45
N TYR A 67 6.02 13.46 -8.68
CA TYR A 67 5.98 14.86 -9.11
C TYR A 67 7.29 15.62 -8.90
N GLY A 68 8.32 15.01 -8.31
CA GLY A 68 9.68 15.57 -8.27
C GLY A 68 10.49 15.28 -9.53
N PHE A 69 10.08 14.29 -10.32
CA PHE A 69 10.73 13.94 -11.58
C PHE A 69 10.53 15.04 -12.64
N LYS A 70 11.53 15.25 -13.51
CA LYS A 70 11.46 16.22 -14.61
C LYS A 70 11.69 15.54 -15.94
N VAL A 71 10.81 15.81 -16.90
CA VAL A 71 10.99 15.45 -18.31
C VAL A 71 11.22 16.74 -19.08
N GLU A 72 12.38 16.87 -19.72
CA GLU A 72 12.76 18.08 -20.48
C GLU A 72 12.65 19.38 -19.65
N GLY A 73 12.91 19.29 -18.34
CA GLY A 73 12.84 20.42 -17.41
C GLY A 73 11.42 20.76 -16.90
N GLN A 74 10.40 20.04 -17.35
CA GLN A 74 9.01 20.22 -16.91
C GLN A 74 8.61 19.14 -15.90
N TYR A 75 7.78 19.54 -14.93
CA TYR A 75 7.18 18.61 -13.97
C TYR A 75 5.92 17.95 -14.55
N PRO A 76 5.61 16.70 -14.16
CA PRO A 76 4.33 16.08 -14.46
C PRO A 76 3.18 16.93 -13.92
N ILE A 77 2.12 17.10 -14.70
CA ILE A 77 0.84 17.67 -14.24
C ILE A 77 -0.17 16.57 -13.87
N LEU A 78 0.05 15.36 -14.36
CA LEU A 78 -0.78 14.18 -14.17
C LEU A 78 0.10 12.93 -14.16
N ALA A 79 -0.19 12.02 -13.24
CA ALA A 79 0.35 10.68 -13.23
C ALA A 79 -0.79 9.67 -13.34
N SER A 80 -0.62 8.66 -14.19
CA SER A 80 -1.55 7.55 -14.33
C SER A 80 -1.00 6.35 -13.58
N TYR A 81 -1.83 5.71 -12.77
CA TYR A 81 -1.48 4.54 -11.98
C TYR A 81 -2.28 3.34 -12.44
N ALA A 82 -1.66 2.16 -12.40
CA ALA A 82 -2.32 0.89 -12.65
C ALA A 82 -1.89 -0.09 -11.55
N ILE A 83 -2.86 -0.81 -11.01
CA ILE A 83 -2.63 -1.87 -10.02
C ILE A 83 -3.13 -3.19 -10.59
N GLY A 84 -2.25 -4.19 -10.61
CA GLY A 84 -2.58 -5.57 -10.97
C GLY A 84 -2.95 -6.39 -9.75
N GLY A 85 -3.66 -7.51 -9.96
CA GLY A 85 -3.89 -8.49 -8.89
C GLY A 85 -4.87 -8.09 -7.80
N VAL A 86 -5.76 -7.13 -8.07
CA VAL A 86 -6.81 -6.74 -7.11
C VAL A 86 -7.91 -7.80 -7.08
N GLY A 87 -8.17 -8.36 -5.88
CA GLY A 87 -9.24 -9.32 -5.62
C GLY A 87 -10.64 -8.69 -5.62
N GLU A 88 -11.66 -9.48 -5.26
CA GLU A 88 -13.06 -9.03 -5.22
C GLU A 88 -13.30 -7.93 -4.16
N GLU A 89 -12.47 -7.93 -3.13
CA GLU A 89 -12.52 -7.02 -1.99
C GLU A 89 -11.98 -5.61 -2.31
N GLY A 90 -11.27 -5.47 -3.45
CA GLY A 90 -10.75 -4.19 -3.91
C GLY A 90 -9.49 -3.71 -3.18
N ALA A 91 -9.01 -2.54 -3.58
CA ALA A 91 -7.88 -1.85 -2.96
C ALA A 91 -8.10 -0.33 -3.00
N ILE A 92 -7.62 0.36 -1.97
CA ILE A 92 -7.63 1.82 -1.87
C ILE A 92 -6.20 2.31 -2.06
N LEU A 93 -6.00 3.16 -3.06
CA LEU A 93 -4.71 3.80 -3.33
C LEU A 93 -4.73 5.22 -2.82
N VAL A 94 -3.73 5.58 -2.03
CA VAL A 94 -3.45 6.97 -1.63
C VAL A 94 -2.32 7.46 -2.51
N LEU A 95 -2.62 8.42 -3.39
CA LEU A 95 -1.72 8.85 -4.45
C LEU A 95 -1.16 10.24 -4.15
N PRO A 96 0.11 10.51 -4.49
CA PRO A 96 0.67 11.85 -4.39
C PRO A 96 0.01 12.77 -5.42
N GLY A 97 -0.11 14.06 -5.08
CA GLY A 97 -0.59 15.10 -6.00
C GLY A 97 0.55 15.93 -6.60
N PRO A 98 0.29 16.70 -7.66
CA PRO A 98 1.22 17.72 -8.13
C PRO A 98 1.54 18.72 -7.01
N LYS A 99 2.78 19.21 -6.98
CA LYS A 99 3.21 20.26 -6.05
C LYS A 99 2.59 21.59 -6.51
N ASP A 100 2.03 22.33 -5.56
CA ASP A 100 1.48 23.69 -5.77
C ASP A 100 2.56 24.70 -6.23
#